data_AF-A0A448YG96-F1
#
_entry.id   AF-A0A448YG96-F1
#
_cell.length_a   1.000
_cell.length_b   1.000
_cell.length_c   1.000
_cell.angle_alpha   90.00
_cell.angle_beta   90.00
_cell.angle_gamma   90.00
#
_symmetry.space_group_name_H-M   'P 1'
#
loop_
_entity.id
_entity.type
_entity.pdbx_description
1 polymer ?
#
loop_
_entity_poly.entity_id
_entity_poly.type
_entity_poly.pdbx_seq_one_letter_code
_entity_poly.pdbx_strand_id
1 'polypeptide(L)'
;MLSERPVANSVSRTHAKAAKTNSGIKPKPRTKRIRTVQGSCNQCLKHRVKCSLDKPACKRCLRNGVECNYDRFTLKWGKVLNIDTQADNKDGDRSTSGTSSNSGVYTFSGRNAKPLFTLIKSINDKGKRVVSVADNSNTGEIHHVSGPLNSAFELEYFRKVLIAKLHAFGKPLSEADMEVAKHSPVLQNLIGTLTAYHIHNTNPKLLSSEEVQRRKSESIQLLVEKIHQETAESGSVTDLNDMEALLDACILMSTLDSVIDCTSFDIVPTHLFGARAILNEIIKRDPSFLLRRRGGSPLTSRLISIFVTMDLVYCILTGESTTCIPQEGWSNLSGCDCWFGTVNSDDPFLKVMEALSFLTNSQLLMKSNNLRGSIMPALEQTFGLLMELSCPTVASAWNIFVAGYADVGLIYYNRAILGANIDDEHVQSIVGKFITRLNVGPQSPSRSGGDIYLLDHCLLLPLLVIGAHCIQESQQMFIRRWVGRAILSFKNIDSLFEYFDKLWSVTRIGPNTDPATTEGIRQMNWWNLFGEIAKKSIIF
;
A
#
# COMPACT_ATOMS: atom_id res chain seq x y z
N MET A 1 59.50 -53.35 19.95
CA MET A 1 58.10 -53.73 20.21
C MET A 1 57.24 -52.99 19.20
N LEU A 2 56.64 -53.78 18.31
CA LEU A 2 55.84 -53.37 17.16
C LEU A 2 54.44 -52.95 17.63
N SER A 3 53.88 -51.87 17.06
CA SER A 3 52.44 -51.82 16.81
C SER A 3 52.16 -51.09 15.50
N GLU A 4 51.41 -51.79 14.67
CA GLU A 4 51.25 -51.61 13.24
C GLU A 4 50.05 -50.68 12.94
N ARG A 5 50.18 -49.91 11.85
CA ARG A 5 49.05 -49.26 11.17
C ARG A 5 48.47 -50.23 10.14
N PRO A 6 47.13 -50.33 9.99
CA PRO A 6 46.57 -50.98 8.81
C PRO A 6 46.14 -49.95 7.75
N VAL A 7 46.61 -50.23 6.54
CA VAL A 7 46.19 -49.69 5.24
C VAL A 7 44.88 -50.35 4.84
N ALA A 8 43.89 -49.59 4.37
CA ALA A 8 42.67 -50.14 3.78
C ALA A 8 42.59 -49.82 2.29
N ASN A 9 42.62 -50.91 1.50
CA ASN A 9 42.61 -50.98 0.05
C ASN A 9 41.26 -50.58 -0.57
N SER A 10 41.37 -49.89 -1.70
CA SER A 10 40.34 -49.73 -2.73
C SER A 10 40.10 -51.06 -3.46
N VAL A 11 38.85 -51.53 -3.49
CA VAL A 11 38.43 -52.63 -4.38
C VAL A 11 37.16 -52.22 -5.13
N SER A 12 37.33 -52.07 -6.44
CA SER A 12 36.31 -51.89 -7.46
C SER A 12 35.40 -53.12 -7.54
N ARG A 13 34.08 -52.94 -7.40
CA ARG A 13 33.09 -53.97 -7.72
C ARG A 13 32.26 -53.58 -8.94
N THR A 14 32.54 -54.26 -10.03
CA THR A 14 31.70 -54.40 -11.23
C THR A 14 30.43 -55.18 -10.88
N HIS A 15 29.26 -54.58 -11.06
CA HIS A 15 27.99 -55.30 -11.03
C HIS A 15 27.43 -55.49 -12.45
N ALA A 16 27.37 -56.76 -12.85
CA ALA A 16 26.77 -57.26 -14.07
C ALA A 16 25.25 -57.04 -14.09
N LYS A 17 24.72 -56.63 -15.25
CA LYS A 17 23.28 -56.56 -15.55
C LYS A 17 22.72 -57.97 -15.71
N ALA A 18 21.84 -58.39 -14.80
CA ALA A 18 20.97 -59.54 -14.99
C ALA A 18 19.60 -59.05 -15.50
N ALA A 19 19.22 -59.53 -16.69
CA ALA A 19 17.92 -59.30 -17.29
C ALA A 19 16.82 -59.98 -16.45
N LYS A 20 15.80 -59.21 -16.03
CA LYS A 20 14.57 -59.74 -15.46
C LYS A 20 13.42 -59.58 -16.44
N THR A 21 12.79 -60.71 -16.68
CA THR A 21 11.65 -60.98 -17.54
C THR A 21 10.40 -60.21 -17.08
N ASN A 22 9.68 -59.73 -18.08
CA ASN A 22 8.55 -58.83 -17.98
C ASN A 22 7.26 -59.66 -17.83
N SER A 23 6.72 -59.79 -16.61
CA SER A 23 5.38 -60.35 -16.40
C SER A 23 4.39 -59.23 -16.07
N GLY A 24 3.49 -58.99 -17.02
CA GLY A 24 2.52 -57.90 -17.00
C GLY A 24 1.40 -58.11 -15.98
N ILE A 25 1.55 -57.50 -14.79
CA ILE A 25 0.43 -57.24 -13.88
C ILE A 25 0.33 -55.72 -13.71
N LYS A 26 -0.70 -55.11 -14.31
CA LYS A 26 -1.00 -53.68 -14.16
C LYS A 26 -1.34 -53.38 -12.69
N PRO A 27 -0.64 -52.46 -12.00
CA PRO A 27 -0.99 -52.09 -10.63
C PRO A 27 -2.35 -51.37 -10.62
N LYS A 28 -3.26 -51.82 -9.74
CA LYS A 28 -4.55 -51.14 -9.48
C LYS A 28 -4.29 -49.68 -9.10
N PRO A 29 -5.06 -48.71 -9.61
CA PRO A 29 -4.91 -47.31 -9.26
C PRO A 29 -5.14 -47.11 -7.75
N ARG A 30 -4.13 -46.56 -7.06
CA ARG A 30 -4.28 -46.14 -5.66
C ARG A 30 -5.32 -45.02 -5.60
N THR A 31 -6.47 -45.29 -4.97
CA THR A 31 -7.48 -44.27 -4.66
C THR A 31 -6.82 -43.13 -3.90
N LYS A 32 -6.91 -41.90 -4.44
CA LYS A 32 -6.39 -40.69 -3.79
C LYS A 32 -7.03 -40.58 -2.41
N ARG A 33 -6.23 -40.75 -1.35
CA ARG A 33 -6.68 -40.61 0.05
C ARG A 33 -7.14 -39.17 0.26
N ILE A 34 -8.46 -38.94 0.30
CA ILE A 34 -9.04 -37.65 0.63
C ILE A 34 -8.69 -37.34 2.10
N ARG A 35 -7.83 -36.34 2.32
CA ARG A 35 -7.32 -36.01 3.66
C ARG A 35 -8.12 -34.92 4.38
N THR A 36 -8.99 -34.22 3.67
CA THR A 36 -9.79 -33.08 4.17
C THR A 36 -11.25 -33.25 3.78
N VAL A 37 -12.16 -32.84 4.65
CA VAL A 37 -13.61 -32.85 4.38
C VAL A 37 -14.07 -31.45 3.96
N GLN A 38 -15.09 -31.35 3.10
CA GLN A 38 -15.65 -30.06 2.70
C GLN A 38 -16.15 -29.30 3.94
N GLY A 39 -15.84 -28.00 4.03
CA GLY A 39 -16.14 -27.17 5.20
C GLY A 39 -15.11 -27.23 6.34
N SER A 40 -13.99 -27.93 6.17
CA SER A 40 -12.92 -27.97 7.19
C SER A 40 -12.42 -26.56 7.56
N CYS A 41 -12.18 -26.31 8.85
CA CYS A 41 -11.57 -25.06 9.30
C CYS A 41 -10.17 -24.85 8.69
N ASN A 42 -9.72 -23.59 8.64
CA ASN A 42 -8.47 -23.18 8.00
C ASN A 42 -7.23 -23.91 8.55
N GLN A 43 -7.19 -24.18 9.85
CA GLN A 43 -6.09 -24.94 10.48
C GLN A 43 -6.08 -26.41 10.01
N CYS A 44 -7.22 -27.09 10.03
CA CYS A 44 -7.29 -28.48 9.56
C CYS A 44 -6.99 -28.60 8.06
N LEU A 45 -7.41 -27.60 7.27
CA LEU A 45 -7.13 -27.51 5.85
C LEU A 45 -5.63 -27.33 5.57
N LYS A 46 -4.97 -26.41 6.30
CA LYS A 46 -3.52 -26.16 6.22
C LYS A 46 -2.69 -27.40 6.52
N HIS A 47 -3.07 -28.15 7.56
CA HIS A 47 -2.38 -29.38 7.95
C HIS A 47 -2.81 -30.62 7.14
N ARG A 48 -3.76 -30.48 6.19
CA ARG A 48 -4.32 -31.57 5.38
C ARG A 48 -4.81 -32.74 6.23
N VAL A 49 -5.63 -32.44 7.23
CA VAL A 49 -6.21 -33.41 8.16
C VAL A 49 -7.73 -33.30 8.23
N LYS A 50 -8.40 -34.36 8.71
CA LYS A 50 -9.86 -34.35 8.91
C LYS A 50 -10.25 -33.38 10.02
N CYS A 51 -11.14 -32.44 9.70
CA CYS A 51 -11.79 -31.53 10.63
C CYS A 51 -13.07 -32.19 11.17
N SER A 52 -13.44 -31.90 12.43
CA SER A 52 -14.71 -32.39 13.01
C SER A 52 -15.91 -31.51 12.70
N LEU A 53 -15.70 -30.32 12.10
CA LEU A 53 -16.74 -29.36 11.69
C LEU A 53 -17.61 -28.79 12.82
N ASP A 54 -17.30 -29.09 14.08
CA ASP A 54 -18.00 -28.51 15.24
C ASP A 54 -17.77 -26.98 15.31
N LYS A 55 -18.83 -26.23 15.63
CA LYS A 55 -18.80 -24.78 15.87
C LYS A 55 -19.01 -24.49 17.37
N PRO A 56 -18.35 -23.47 17.96
CA PRO A 56 -17.49 -22.48 17.31
C PRO A 56 -16.07 -22.98 16.97
N ALA A 57 -15.60 -24.07 17.56
CA ALA A 57 -14.28 -24.64 17.28
C ALA A 57 -14.32 -26.15 17.09
N CYS A 58 -13.57 -26.68 16.12
CA CYS A 58 -13.47 -28.12 15.92
C CYS A 58 -12.69 -28.79 17.08
N LYS A 59 -13.01 -30.05 17.39
CA LYS A 59 -12.39 -30.85 18.47
C LYS A 59 -10.86 -30.86 18.42
N ARG A 60 -10.28 -30.83 17.22
CA ARG A 60 -8.82 -30.85 17.05
C ARG A 60 -8.18 -29.51 17.40
N CYS A 61 -8.76 -28.41 16.95
CA CYS A 61 -8.25 -27.08 17.28
C CYS A 61 -8.39 -26.82 18.77
N LEU A 62 -9.53 -27.21 19.36
CA LEU A 62 -9.76 -27.14 20.80
C LEU A 62 -8.72 -27.97 21.59
N ARG A 63 -8.47 -29.22 21.21
CA ARG A 63 -7.48 -30.08 21.87
C ARG A 63 -6.05 -29.54 21.78
N ASN A 64 -5.72 -28.90 20.67
CA ASN A 64 -4.39 -28.36 20.42
C ASN A 64 -4.21 -26.94 20.97
N GLY A 65 -5.25 -26.34 21.57
CA GLY A 65 -5.21 -24.96 22.04
C GLY A 65 -4.97 -23.93 20.93
N VAL A 66 -5.36 -24.25 19.69
CA VAL A 66 -5.18 -23.35 18.53
C VAL A 66 -6.52 -22.75 18.12
N GLU A 67 -6.48 -21.50 17.69
CA GLU A 67 -7.67 -20.78 17.23
C GLU A 67 -8.29 -21.45 15.98
N CYS A 68 -9.59 -21.75 16.07
CA CYS A 68 -10.32 -22.44 15.01
C CYS A 68 -11.11 -21.43 14.19
N ASN A 69 -10.70 -21.20 12.95
CA ASN A 69 -11.35 -20.26 12.05
C ASN A 69 -11.98 -20.99 10.85
N TYR A 70 -13.25 -20.69 10.53
CA TYR A 70 -14.03 -21.25 9.41
C TYR A 70 -14.32 -20.24 8.29
N ASP A 71 -13.74 -19.04 8.35
CA ASP A 71 -13.92 -17.97 7.37
C ASP A 71 -13.46 -18.45 5.98
N ARG A 72 -14.31 -18.22 4.99
CA ARG A 72 -14.30 -18.96 3.73
C ARG A 72 -13.27 -18.52 2.68
N PHE A 73 -12.41 -17.54 2.94
CA PHE A 73 -11.53 -17.02 1.89
C PHE A 73 -10.15 -16.63 2.43
N THR A 74 -9.15 -17.47 2.17
CA THR A 74 -7.76 -17.04 2.04
C THR A 74 -7.33 -17.32 0.60
N LEU A 75 -7.28 -16.28 -0.23
CA LEU A 75 -6.76 -16.37 -1.59
C LEU A 75 -5.28 -16.76 -1.53
N LYS A 76 -4.89 -17.85 -2.22
CA LYS A 76 -3.49 -18.24 -2.37
C LYS A 76 -3.02 -17.91 -3.77
N TRP A 77 -2.29 -16.80 -3.92
CA TRP A 77 -1.54 -16.52 -5.13
C TRP A 77 -0.37 -17.52 -5.24
N GLY A 78 -0.27 -18.22 -6.37
CA GLY A 78 0.72 -19.27 -6.60
C GLY A 78 2.14 -18.72 -6.80
N LYS A 79 3.14 -19.41 -6.24
CA LYS A 79 4.57 -19.17 -6.47
C LYS A 79 4.92 -19.42 -7.94
N VAL A 80 5.27 -18.40 -8.71
CA VAL A 80 5.76 -18.56 -10.09
C VAL A 80 6.92 -17.58 -10.37
N LEU A 81 8.12 -18.19 -10.46
CA LEU A 81 9.32 -17.88 -11.27
C LEU A 81 10.30 -16.77 -10.86
N ASN A 82 11.45 -17.24 -10.34
CA ASN A 82 12.79 -16.65 -10.55
C ASN A 82 13.09 -16.62 -12.06
N ILE A 83 13.52 -15.46 -12.59
CA ILE A 83 14.18 -15.37 -13.89
C ILE A 83 15.41 -14.47 -13.71
N ASP A 84 16.58 -15.06 -13.98
CA ASP A 84 17.89 -14.41 -14.05
C ASP A 84 17.90 -13.38 -15.19
N THR A 85 18.44 -12.19 -14.91
CA THR A 85 18.63 -11.11 -15.90
C THR A 85 20.11 -10.93 -16.16
N GLN A 86 20.58 -11.38 -17.33
CA GLN A 86 21.76 -10.83 -17.99
C GLN A 86 21.28 -9.77 -18.98
N ALA A 87 21.73 -8.53 -18.77
CA ALA A 87 21.43 -7.39 -19.63
C ALA A 87 22.63 -7.15 -20.55
N ASP A 88 22.37 -7.13 -21.86
CA ASP A 88 23.29 -6.57 -22.86
C ASP A 88 22.85 -5.13 -23.15
N ASN A 89 23.78 -4.20 -22.89
CA ASN A 89 23.70 -2.78 -23.21
C ASN A 89 23.76 -2.55 -24.73
N LYS A 90 23.03 -1.54 -25.20
CA LYS A 90 23.56 -0.61 -26.22
C LYS A 90 22.76 0.71 -26.30
N ASP A 91 23.55 1.77 -26.27
CA ASP A 91 23.23 3.19 -26.30
C ASP A 91 22.60 3.68 -27.63
N GLY A 92 21.98 4.87 -27.60
CA GLY A 92 21.56 5.56 -28.82
C GLY A 92 20.77 6.86 -28.63
N ASP A 93 21.49 7.90 -28.21
CA ASP A 93 21.14 9.31 -28.01
C ASP A 93 20.48 10.05 -29.21
N ARG A 94 19.46 10.91 -28.96
CA ARG A 94 19.41 12.33 -29.44
C ARG A 94 18.13 13.11 -29.08
N SER A 95 18.37 14.35 -28.66
CA SER A 95 17.47 15.40 -28.19
C SER A 95 16.71 16.15 -29.30
N THR A 96 15.59 16.80 -28.97
CA THR A 96 15.27 18.18 -29.41
C THR A 96 14.17 18.82 -28.56
N SER A 97 14.35 20.10 -28.30
CA SER A 97 13.64 21.04 -27.44
C SER A 97 12.36 21.62 -28.03
N GLY A 98 11.36 21.89 -27.18
CA GLY A 98 10.19 22.72 -27.51
C GLY A 98 9.56 23.32 -26.26
N THR A 99 9.78 24.62 -26.06
CA THR A 99 9.34 25.42 -24.91
C THR A 99 7.87 25.83 -25.06
N SER A 100 7.02 25.56 -24.06
CA SER A 100 5.78 26.33 -23.88
C SER A 100 5.36 26.35 -22.40
N SER A 101 5.57 27.52 -21.79
CA SER A 101 5.16 27.89 -20.45
C SER A 101 3.65 28.16 -20.39
N ASN A 102 2.94 27.49 -19.48
CA ASN A 102 1.67 27.96 -18.92
C ASN A 102 1.34 27.20 -17.62
N SER A 103 1.84 27.70 -16.48
CA SER A 103 1.49 27.21 -15.14
C SER A 103 0.36 28.05 -14.54
N GLY A 104 -0.88 27.68 -14.85
CA GLY A 104 -2.06 28.15 -14.11
C GLY A 104 -2.28 27.27 -12.89
N VAL A 105 -1.81 27.74 -11.72
CA VAL A 105 -2.01 27.09 -10.42
C VAL A 105 -3.46 27.27 -9.98
N TYR A 106 -4.24 26.18 -9.96
CA TYR A 106 -5.56 26.15 -9.36
C TYR A 106 -5.52 25.20 -8.15
N THR A 107 -5.70 25.77 -6.96
CA THR A 107 -5.73 25.05 -5.68
C THR A 107 -7.16 24.73 -5.27
N PHE A 108 -7.44 23.47 -4.94
CA PHE A 108 -8.72 23.03 -4.37
C PHE A 108 -8.52 22.50 -2.95
N SER A 109 -9.41 22.93 -2.04
CA SER A 109 -9.40 22.59 -0.62
C SER A 109 -10.19 21.31 -0.35
N GLY A 110 -9.56 20.33 0.29
CA GLY A 110 -10.23 19.16 0.89
C GLY A 110 -11.05 19.46 2.16
N ARG A 111 -11.00 20.69 2.69
CA ARG A 111 -11.85 21.14 3.82
C ARG A 111 -13.12 21.89 3.37
N ASN A 112 -13.22 22.25 2.09
CA ASN A 112 -14.42 22.85 1.49
C ASN A 112 -15.38 21.82 0.87
N ALA A 113 -15.27 20.54 1.24
CA ALA A 113 -16.41 19.64 1.10
C ALA A 113 -17.53 20.23 1.96
N LYS A 114 -18.54 20.82 1.31
CA LYS A 114 -19.78 21.26 1.98
C LYS A 114 -20.20 20.13 2.93
N PRO A 115 -20.74 20.42 4.14
CA PRO A 115 -21.18 19.40 5.08
C PRO A 115 -21.86 18.27 4.31
N LEU A 116 -21.56 17.00 4.62
CA LEU A 116 -22.12 15.81 3.94
C LEU A 116 -23.62 15.99 3.61
N PHE A 117 -24.36 16.60 4.53
CA PHE A 117 -25.76 17.00 4.40
C PHE A 117 -26.05 18.02 3.29
N THR A 118 -25.22 19.03 3.07
CA THR A 118 -25.36 20.03 2.00
C THR A 118 -25.06 19.44 0.62
N LEU A 119 -24.12 18.48 0.50
CA LEU A 119 -23.88 17.78 -0.77
C LEU A 119 -25.02 16.79 -1.07
N ILE A 120 -25.45 16.00 -0.07
CA ILE A 120 -26.62 15.11 -0.16
C ILE A 120 -27.88 15.91 -0.55
N LYS A 121 -28.12 17.06 0.10
CA LYS A 121 -29.25 17.95 -0.20
C LYS A 121 -29.15 18.58 -1.58
N SER A 122 -27.98 19.09 -1.96
CA SER A 122 -27.76 19.72 -3.28
C SER A 122 -27.88 18.74 -4.45
N ILE A 123 -27.61 17.45 -4.26
CA ILE A 123 -27.76 16.42 -5.29
C ILE A 123 -29.21 15.94 -5.35
N ASN A 124 -29.87 15.74 -4.21
CA ASN A 124 -31.30 15.42 -4.15
C ASN A 124 -32.20 16.53 -4.73
N ASP A 125 -31.84 17.80 -4.52
CA ASP A 125 -32.57 18.95 -5.08
C ASP A 125 -32.41 19.06 -6.61
N LYS A 126 -31.29 18.56 -7.18
CA LYS A 126 -31.10 18.45 -8.63
C LYS A 126 -31.85 17.26 -9.24
N GLY A 127 -32.02 16.18 -8.48
CA GLY A 127 -32.82 15.01 -8.87
C GLY A 127 -34.33 15.24 -8.80
N LYS A 128 -34.81 16.20 -8.01
CA LYS A 128 -36.24 16.54 -7.84
C LYS A 128 -36.84 17.49 -8.90
N ARG A 129 -36.08 17.91 -9.93
CA ARG A 129 -36.61 18.81 -10.98
C ARG A 129 -37.49 18.13 -12.05
N VAL A 130 -38.03 16.95 -11.77
CA VAL A 130 -39.13 16.36 -12.53
C VAL A 130 -40.24 16.04 -11.54
N VAL A 131 -41.44 16.54 -11.86
CA VAL A 131 -42.74 16.47 -11.15
C VAL A 131 -43.09 17.71 -10.30
N SER A 132 -44.23 18.27 -10.69
CA SER A 132 -44.88 19.52 -10.34
C SER A 132 -45.58 19.55 -8.98
N VAL A 133 -45.61 20.76 -8.39
CA VAL A 133 -46.71 21.45 -7.68
C VAL A 133 -47.66 20.62 -6.79
N ALA A 134 -47.57 20.79 -5.46
CA ALA A 134 -48.61 21.37 -4.58
C ALA A 134 -48.33 21.10 -3.08
N ASP A 135 -48.46 22.18 -2.30
CA ASP A 135 -48.95 22.31 -0.92
C ASP A 135 -48.32 21.63 0.32
N ASN A 136 -47.80 22.53 1.16
CA ASN A 136 -48.02 22.74 2.61
C ASN A 136 -47.53 21.76 3.70
N SER A 137 -46.69 22.37 4.56
CA SER A 137 -46.57 22.25 6.02
C SER A 137 -46.50 20.85 6.66
N ASN A 138 -45.35 20.50 7.25
CA ASN A 138 -45.14 20.57 8.72
C ASN A 138 -43.79 19.96 9.14
N THR A 139 -43.30 20.46 10.28
CA THR A 139 -42.41 19.83 11.28
C THR A 139 -41.16 19.07 10.80
N GLY A 140 -39.99 19.64 11.11
CA GLY A 140 -38.69 19.03 10.88
C GLY A 140 -38.45 17.79 11.75
N GLU A 141 -38.84 16.63 11.22
CA GLU A 141 -38.17 15.36 11.50
C GLU A 141 -37.03 15.18 10.49
N ILE A 142 -35.85 14.86 10.99
CA ILE A 142 -34.70 14.48 10.17
C ILE A 142 -35.05 13.11 9.57
N HIS A 143 -35.59 13.11 8.36
CA HIS A 143 -35.79 11.88 7.60
C HIS A 143 -34.45 11.15 7.46
N HIS A 144 -34.41 9.91 7.96
CA HIS A 144 -33.43 8.92 7.51
C HIS A 144 -33.38 8.95 5.99
N VAL A 145 -32.18 9.07 5.41
CA VAL A 145 -31.98 8.85 3.97
C VAL A 145 -32.07 7.34 3.75
N SER A 146 -33.30 6.82 3.78
CA SER A 146 -33.65 5.40 3.58
C SER A 146 -33.84 5.11 2.09
N GLY A 147 -32.89 5.53 1.26
CA GLY A 147 -32.87 5.22 -0.16
C GLY A 147 -31.55 4.55 -0.52
N PRO A 148 -31.52 3.54 -1.41
CA PRO A 148 -30.26 3.00 -1.91
C PRO A 148 -29.44 4.15 -2.52
N LEU A 149 -28.18 4.29 -2.09
CA LEU A 149 -27.23 5.18 -2.76
C LEU A 149 -27.24 4.83 -4.25
N ASN A 150 -27.48 5.83 -5.09
CA ASN A 150 -27.47 5.62 -6.54
C ASN A 150 -26.04 5.77 -7.10
N SER A 151 -25.76 5.07 -8.19
CA SER A 151 -24.42 5.02 -8.80
C SER A 151 -23.89 6.40 -9.20
N ALA A 152 -24.78 7.31 -9.62
CA ALA A 152 -24.40 8.68 -9.98
C ALA A 152 -23.88 9.49 -8.77
N PHE A 153 -24.53 9.36 -7.61
CA PHE A 153 -24.07 9.98 -6.37
C PHE A 153 -22.73 9.38 -5.93
N GLU A 154 -22.57 8.07 -6.03
CA GLU A 154 -21.35 7.38 -5.60
C GLU A 154 -20.13 7.79 -6.45
N LEU A 155 -20.28 7.83 -7.77
CA LEU A 155 -19.23 8.33 -8.67
C LEU A 155 -18.86 9.78 -8.36
N GLU A 156 -19.85 10.63 -8.14
CA GLU A 156 -19.64 12.04 -7.83
C GLU A 156 -18.96 12.24 -6.47
N TYR A 157 -19.38 11.46 -5.47
CA TYR A 157 -18.78 11.47 -4.15
C TYR A 157 -17.32 11.00 -4.20
N PHE A 158 -17.06 9.91 -4.91
CA PHE A 158 -15.71 9.40 -5.11
C PHE A 158 -14.82 10.47 -5.75
N ARG A 159 -15.28 11.08 -6.84
CA ARG A 159 -14.54 12.10 -7.60
C ARG A 159 -14.24 13.36 -6.80
N LYS A 160 -15.20 13.83 -5.99
CA LYS A 160 -15.09 15.11 -5.27
C LYS A 160 -14.53 15.02 -3.85
N VAL A 161 -14.76 13.89 -3.19
CA VAL A 161 -14.45 13.72 -1.77
C VAL A 161 -13.36 12.69 -1.57
N LEU A 162 -13.60 11.46 -2.01
CA LEU A 162 -12.73 10.34 -1.65
C LEU A 162 -11.36 10.42 -2.33
N ILE A 163 -11.33 10.56 -3.67
CA ILE A 163 -10.06 10.62 -4.40
C ILE A 163 -9.26 11.88 -4.05
N ALA A 164 -9.94 12.98 -3.73
CA ALA A 164 -9.31 14.22 -3.29
C ALA A 164 -8.57 14.06 -1.95
N LYS A 165 -9.04 13.14 -1.08
CA LYS A 165 -8.36 12.79 0.18
C LYS A 165 -7.12 11.91 -0.02
N LEU A 166 -6.97 11.28 -1.18
CA LEU A 166 -5.79 10.48 -1.56
C LEU A 166 -4.82 11.29 -2.44
N HIS A 167 -5.00 12.62 -2.52
CA HIS A 167 -4.30 13.51 -3.42
C HIS A 167 -3.68 14.67 -2.62
N ALA A 168 -2.40 14.94 -2.85
CA ALA A 168 -1.65 16.02 -2.21
C ALA A 168 -2.01 17.39 -2.83
N PHE A 169 -1.88 17.50 -4.15
CA PHE A 169 -2.20 18.72 -4.90
C PHE A 169 -2.43 18.40 -6.37
N GLY A 170 -3.22 19.22 -7.06
CA GLY A 170 -3.46 19.10 -8.49
C GLY A 170 -4.91 19.34 -8.85
N LYS A 171 -5.26 19.14 -10.12
CA LYS A 171 -6.61 19.41 -10.61
C LYS A 171 -7.58 18.33 -10.09
N PRO A 172 -8.76 18.71 -9.58
CA PRO A 172 -9.83 17.75 -9.34
C PRO A 172 -10.16 17.00 -10.62
N LEU A 173 -10.44 15.70 -10.51
CA LEU A 173 -10.91 14.91 -11.65
C LEU A 173 -12.21 15.52 -12.19
N SER A 174 -12.30 15.68 -13.51
CA SER A 174 -13.49 16.10 -14.23
C SER A 174 -14.45 14.93 -14.48
N GLU A 175 -15.65 15.20 -14.97
CA GLU A 175 -16.61 14.16 -15.39
C GLU A 175 -16.09 13.30 -16.55
N ALA A 176 -15.22 13.87 -17.40
CA ALA A 176 -14.61 13.17 -18.52
C ALA A 176 -13.51 12.21 -18.04
N ASP A 177 -12.81 12.54 -16.94
CA ASP A 177 -11.75 11.67 -16.40
C ASP A 177 -12.31 10.39 -15.76
N MET A 178 -13.63 10.35 -15.49
CA MET A 178 -14.33 9.19 -14.95
C MET A 178 -14.86 8.25 -16.04
N GLU A 179 -14.59 8.50 -17.32
CA GLU A 179 -15.20 7.74 -18.42
C GLU A 179 -14.81 6.26 -18.42
N VAL A 180 -13.57 5.93 -18.02
CA VAL A 180 -13.11 4.54 -17.86
C VAL A 180 -13.95 3.81 -16.81
N ALA A 181 -14.27 4.47 -15.70
CA ALA A 181 -15.13 3.90 -14.67
C ALA A 181 -16.57 3.70 -15.16
N LYS A 182 -17.10 4.61 -16.00
CA LYS A 182 -18.47 4.47 -16.55
C LYS A 182 -18.64 3.25 -17.44
N HIS A 183 -17.58 2.79 -18.11
CA HIS A 183 -17.63 1.63 -19.00
C HIS A 183 -17.26 0.30 -18.33
N SER A 184 -16.79 0.32 -17.09
CA SER A 184 -16.34 -0.87 -16.36
C SER A 184 -17.24 -1.17 -15.16
N PRO A 185 -18.11 -2.21 -15.24
CA PRO A 185 -19.00 -2.57 -14.14
C PRO A 185 -18.26 -2.89 -12.83
N VAL A 186 -17.08 -3.50 -12.93
CA VAL A 186 -16.24 -3.81 -11.76
C VAL A 186 -15.70 -2.54 -11.10
N LEU A 187 -15.29 -1.54 -11.89
CA LEU A 187 -14.84 -0.25 -11.36
C LEU A 187 -15.98 0.53 -10.72
N GLN A 188 -17.16 0.58 -11.35
CA GLN A 188 -18.32 1.25 -10.76
C GLN A 188 -18.68 0.65 -9.41
N ASN A 189 -18.75 -0.69 -9.35
CA ASN A 189 -19.11 -1.39 -8.13
C ASN A 189 -18.08 -1.13 -7.01
N LEU A 190 -16.78 -1.20 -7.32
CA LEU A 190 -15.73 -0.88 -6.35
C LEU A 190 -15.76 0.57 -5.90
N ILE A 191 -15.96 1.53 -6.80
CA ILE A 191 -16.12 2.95 -6.44
C ILE A 191 -17.29 3.14 -5.48
N GLY A 192 -18.42 2.49 -5.73
CA GLY A 192 -19.58 2.47 -4.85
C GLY A 192 -19.25 1.87 -3.47
N THR A 193 -18.48 0.78 -3.44
CA THR A 193 -18.03 0.15 -2.19
C THR A 193 -17.09 1.05 -1.40
N LEU A 194 -16.04 1.63 -2.00
CA LEU A 194 -15.13 2.56 -1.32
C LEU A 194 -15.90 3.76 -0.75
N THR A 195 -16.83 4.30 -1.53
CA THR A 195 -17.71 5.39 -1.11
C THR A 195 -18.56 5.00 0.10
N ALA A 196 -19.19 3.82 0.06
CA ALA A 196 -20.01 3.32 1.15
C ALA A 196 -19.20 3.16 2.45
N TYR A 197 -17.98 2.61 2.37
CA TYR A 197 -17.08 2.50 3.53
C TYR A 197 -16.65 3.86 4.08
N HIS A 198 -16.26 4.79 3.23
CA HIS A 198 -15.87 6.12 3.68
C HIS A 198 -17.06 6.86 4.34
N ILE A 199 -18.27 6.75 3.79
CA ILE A 199 -19.50 7.30 4.40
C ILE A 199 -19.76 6.63 5.76
N HIS A 200 -19.66 5.30 5.84
CA HIS A 200 -19.83 4.56 7.09
C HIS A 200 -18.82 4.99 8.16
N ASN A 201 -17.54 5.12 7.80
CA ASN A 201 -16.50 5.59 8.72
C ASN A 201 -16.73 7.03 9.18
N THR A 202 -17.27 7.88 8.30
CA THR A 202 -17.57 9.29 8.63
C THR A 202 -18.82 9.40 9.50
N ASN A 203 -19.86 8.61 9.20
CA ASN A 203 -21.13 8.61 9.91
C ASN A 203 -21.76 7.21 9.89
N PRO A 204 -21.47 6.38 10.91
CA PRO A 204 -21.97 5.00 10.98
C PRO A 204 -23.49 4.87 11.03
N LYS A 205 -24.23 5.98 11.27
CA LYS A 205 -25.70 5.98 11.29
C LYS A 205 -26.33 5.96 9.89
N LEU A 206 -25.57 6.30 8.85
CA LEU A 206 -26.08 6.37 7.47
C LEU A 206 -26.05 5.02 6.75
N LEU A 207 -25.08 4.17 7.08
CA LEU A 207 -24.91 2.84 6.50
C LEU A 207 -24.50 1.86 7.61
N SER A 208 -25.14 0.70 7.68
CA SER A 208 -24.79 -0.33 8.66
C SER A 208 -23.49 -1.04 8.29
N SER A 209 -22.82 -1.63 9.29
CA SER A 209 -21.64 -2.47 9.06
C SER A 209 -21.95 -3.67 8.17
N GLU A 210 -23.13 -4.27 8.29
CA GLU A 210 -23.56 -5.40 7.46
C GLU A 210 -23.69 -5.01 5.98
N GLU A 211 -24.24 -3.82 5.70
CA GLU A 211 -24.43 -3.34 4.34
C GLU A 211 -23.09 -3.07 3.63
N VAL A 212 -22.13 -2.44 4.30
CA VAL A 212 -20.81 -2.20 3.70
C VAL A 212 -20.04 -3.51 3.47
N GLN A 213 -20.15 -4.48 4.38
CA GLN A 213 -19.52 -5.81 4.21
C GLN A 213 -20.17 -6.62 3.08
N ARG A 214 -21.50 -6.53 2.92
CA ARG A 214 -22.22 -7.13 1.78
C ARG A 214 -21.71 -6.57 0.46
N ARG A 215 -21.61 -5.24 0.33
CA ARG A 215 -21.07 -4.57 -0.86
C ARG A 215 -19.64 -4.99 -1.17
N LYS A 216 -18.77 -5.06 -0.17
CA LYS A 216 -17.40 -5.57 -0.33
C LYS A 216 -17.37 -7.01 -0.85
N SER A 217 -18.21 -7.88 -0.31
CA SER A 217 -18.31 -9.27 -0.76
C SER A 217 -18.73 -9.36 -2.24
N GLU A 218 -19.68 -8.53 -2.66
CA GLU A 218 -20.11 -8.42 -4.05
C GLU A 218 -19.00 -7.89 -4.96
N SER A 219 -18.27 -6.85 -4.54
CA SER A 219 -17.11 -6.32 -5.29
C SER A 219 -16.02 -7.36 -5.47
N ILE A 220 -15.70 -8.13 -4.43
CA ILE A 220 -14.72 -9.22 -4.52
C ILE A 220 -15.20 -10.28 -5.51
N GLN A 221 -16.47 -10.66 -5.46
CA GLN A 221 -17.01 -11.65 -6.37
C GLN A 221 -16.91 -11.19 -7.83
N LEU A 222 -17.35 -9.96 -8.13
CA LEU A 222 -17.26 -9.38 -9.47
C LEU A 222 -15.83 -9.27 -9.98
N LEU A 223 -14.90 -8.86 -9.10
CA LEU A 223 -13.49 -8.76 -9.45
C LEU A 223 -12.89 -10.13 -9.77
N VAL A 224 -13.19 -11.16 -8.97
CA VAL A 224 -12.72 -12.53 -9.21
C VAL A 224 -13.31 -13.10 -10.50
N GLU A 225 -14.59 -12.86 -10.77
CA GLU A 225 -15.24 -13.28 -12.02
C GLU A 225 -14.57 -12.63 -13.24
N LYS A 226 -14.27 -11.32 -13.20
CA LYS A 226 -13.55 -10.63 -14.27
C LYS A 226 -12.13 -11.17 -14.45
N ILE A 227 -11.38 -11.39 -13.37
CA ILE A 227 -10.03 -12.01 -13.45
C ILE A 227 -10.10 -13.38 -14.13
N HIS A 228 -11.08 -14.22 -13.76
CA HIS A 228 -11.25 -15.54 -14.36
C HIS A 228 -11.62 -15.46 -15.85
N GLN A 229 -12.47 -14.51 -16.25
CA GLN A 229 -12.80 -14.28 -17.65
C GLN A 229 -11.52 -13.95 -18.46
N GLU A 230 -10.73 -12.98 -17.99
CA GLU A 230 -9.48 -12.59 -18.65
C GLU A 230 -8.44 -13.72 -18.70
N THR A 231 -8.41 -14.58 -17.69
CA THR A 231 -7.47 -15.70 -17.64
C THR A 231 -7.92 -16.89 -18.50
N ALA A 232 -9.23 -17.14 -18.58
CA ALA A 232 -9.80 -18.26 -19.34
C ALA A 232 -9.78 -18.02 -20.85
N GLU A 233 -9.85 -16.75 -21.27
CA GLU A 233 -9.78 -16.33 -22.67
C GLU A 233 -8.34 -16.28 -23.22
N SER A 234 -7.38 -16.95 -22.59
CA SER A 234 -5.94 -16.92 -22.90
C SER A 234 -5.52 -17.40 -24.32
N GLY A 235 -6.46 -17.67 -25.22
CA GLY A 235 -6.25 -17.80 -26.67
C GLY A 235 -6.61 -16.56 -27.50
N SER A 236 -7.25 -15.57 -26.87
CA SER A 236 -7.63 -14.25 -27.40
C SER A 236 -6.68 -13.20 -26.81
N VAL A 237 -6.25 -12.22 -27.62
CA VAL A 237 -5.45 -11.10 -27.10
C VAL A 237 -6.38 -10.20 -26.29
N THR A 238 -6.35 -10.31 -24.96
CA THR A 238 -7.03 -9.36 -24.07
C THR A 238 -6.62 -7.93 -24.42
N ASP A 239 -7.60 -7.04 -24.61
CA ASP A 239 -7.37 -5.62 -24.87
C ASP A 239 -6.60 -4.98 -23.69
N LEU A 240 -5.62 -4.14 -24.00
CA LEU A 240 -4.86 -3.42 -22.98
C LEU A 240 -5.77 -2.52 -22.14
N ASN A 241 -6.85 -1.97 -22.73
CA ASN A 241 -7.81 -1.15 -21.99
C ASN A 241 -8.56 -1.96 -20.92
N ASP A 242 -8.91 -3.22 -21.20
CA ASP A 242 -9.55 -4.12 -20.24
C ASP A 242 -8.61 -4.49 -19.09
N MET A 243 -7.32 -4.71 -19.41
CA MET A 243 -6.28 -4.94 -18.40
C MET A 243 -6.02 -3.71 -17.53
N GLU A 244 -6.04 -2.50 -18.11
CA GLU A 244 -5.94 -1.23 -17.36
C GLU A 244 -7.12 -1.08 -16.39
N ALA A 245 -8.36 -1.31 -16.84
CA ALA A 245 -9.53 -1.23 -15.98
C ALA A 245 -9.51 -2.29 -14.87
N LEU A 246 -8.99 -3.49 -15.14
CA LEU A 246 -8.78 -4.52 -14.14
C LEU A 246 -7.69 -4.15 -13.13
N LEU A 247 -6.59 -3.55 -13.59
CA LEU A 247 -5.54 -3.00 -12.71
C LEU A 247 -6.12 -1.95 -11.77
N ASP A 248 -6.85 -0.96 -12.31
CA ASP A 248 -7.50 0.09 -11.52
C ASP A 248 -8.43 -0.52 -10.46
N ALA A 249 -9.19 -1.57 -10.80
CA ALA A 249 -10.06 -2.27 -9.86
C ALA A 249 -9.27 -2.94 -8.73
N CYS A 250 -8.17 -3.63 -9.05
CA CYS A 250 -7.30 -4.22 -8.02
C CYS A 250 -6.65 -3.17 -7.12
N ILE A 251 -6.26 -2.01 -7.67
CA ILE A 251 -5.71 -0.89 -6.89
C ILE A 251 -6.76 -0.33 -5.92
N LEU A 252 -8.00 -0.12 -6.38
CA LEU A 252 -9.10 0.34 -5.52
C LEU A 252 -9.40 -0.66 -4.40
N MET A 253 -9.41 -1.96 -4.71
CA MET A 253 -9.58 -3.01 -3.70
C MET A 253 -8.44 -3.02 -2.67
N SER A 254 -7.19 -2.85 -3.12
CA SER A 254 -6.03 -2.72 -2.23
C SER A 254 -6.14 -1.48 -1.34
N THR A 255 -6.57 -0.35 -1.91
CA THR A 255 -6.79 0.91 -1.17
C THR A 255 -7.90 0.76 -0.13
N LEU A 256 -9.00 0.08 -0.48
CA LEU A 256 -10.07 -0.23 0.46
C LEU A 256 -9.54 -0.98 1.68
N ASP A 257 -8.79 -2.06 1.46
CA ASP A 257 -8.38 -2.95 2.54
C ASP A 257 -7.15 -2.50 3.32
N SER A 258 -6.34 -1.60 2.77
CA SER A 258 -5.11 -1.16 3.44
C SER A 258 -5.17 0.26 3.99
N VAL A 259 -6.04 1.11 3.44
CA VAL A 259 -6.17 2.54 3.80
C VAL A 259 -7.52 2.81 4.44
N ILE A 260 -8.62 2.51 3.73
CA ILE A 260 -9.97 2.96 4.13
C ILE A 260 -10.56 2.10 5.26
N ASP A 261 -10.52 0.78 5.12
CA ASP A 261 -11.06 -0.22 6.06
C ASP A 261 -10.03 -1.31 6.37
N CYS A 262 -8.89 -0.92 6.94
CA CYS A 262 -7.79 -1.81 7.32
C CYS A 262 -8.05 -2.65 8.59
N THR A 263 -9.29 -3.14 8.74
CA THR A 263 -9.70 -3.98 9.87
C THR A 263 -9.33 -5.45 9.70
N SER A 264 -9.05 -5.87 8.47
CA SER A 264 -8.75 -7.27 8.15
C SER A 264 -7.25 -7.53 8.11
N PHE A 265 -6.75 -8.38 9.02
CA PHE A 265 -5.35 -8.76 9.07
C PHE A 265 -4.93 -9.61 7.86
N ASP A 266 -3.68 -9.45 7.41
CA ASP A 266 -3.03 -10.24 6.34
C ASP A 266 -3.67 -10.16 4.93
N ILE A 267 -4.69 -9.32 4.73
CA ILE A 267 -5.30 -9.11 3.42
C ILE A 267 -4.51 -8.09 2.58
N VAL A 268 -3.84 -7.13 3.24
CA VAL A 268 -3.07 -6.07 2.58
C VAL A 268 -2.07 -6.61 1.56
N PRO A 269 -1.18 -7.58 1.89
CA PRO A 269 -0.22 -8.10 0.92
C PRO A 269 -0.93 -8.82 -0.24
N THR A 270 -2.08 -9.46 0.01
CA THR A 270 -2.81 -10.25 -1.00
C THR A 270 -3.31 -9.36 -2.14
N HIS A 271 -3.93 -8.23 -1.84
CA HIS A 271 -4.44 -7.32 -2.89
C HIS A 271 -3.32 -6.49 -3.52
N LEU A 272 -2.32 -6.08 -2.74
CA LEU A 272 -1.15 -5.38 -3.26
C LEU A 272 -0.38 -6.25 -4.28
N PHE A 273 -0.09 -7.51 -3.95
CA PHE A 273 0.59 -8.43 -4.87
C PHE A 273 -0.27 -8.84 -6.06
N GLY A 274 -1.60 -8.90 -5.90
CA GLY A 274 -2.52 -9.10 -7.02
C GLY A 274 -2.41 -7.97 -8.06
N ALA A 275 -2.49 -6.71 -7.62
CA ALA A 275 -2.29 -5.55 -8.49
C ALA A 275 -0.88 -5.54 -9.12
N ARG A 276 0.15 -5.91 -8.35
CA ARG A 276 1.54 -6.03 -8.85
C ARG A 276 1.65 -7.05 -9.99
N ALA A 277 0.99 -8.21 -9.87
CA ALA A 277 1.02 -9.24 -10.90
C ALA A 277 0.40 -8.74 -12.23
N ILE A 278 -0.71 -8.00 -12.15
CA ILE A 278 -1.38 -7.41 -13.32
C ILE A 278 -0.52 -6.32 -13.94
N LEU A 279 0.04 -5.40 -13.13
CA LEU A 279 0.93 -4.35 -13.61
C LEU A 279 2.16 -4.94 -14.34
N ASN A 280 2.76 -5.99 -13.77
CA ASN A 280 3.89 -6.66 -14.40
C ASN A 280 3.52 -7.30 -15.74
N GLU A 281 2.32 -7.87 -15.86
CA GLU A 281 1.84 -8.41 -17.13
C GLU A 281 1.61 -7.31 -18.17
N ILE A 282 1.05 -6.17 -17.77
CA ILE A 282 0.89 -5.00 -18.64
C ILE A 282 2.26 -4.49 -19.10
N ILE A 283 3.22 -4.29 -18.20
CA ILE A 283 4.57 -3.81 -18.55
C ILE A 283 5.31 -4.80 -19.45
N LYS A 284 5.11 -6.11 -19.29
CA LYS A 284 5.69 -7.12 -20.18
C LYS A 284 5.14 -7.01 -21.61
N ARG A 285 3.84 -6.76 -21.76
CA ARG A 285 3.19 -6.55 -23.06
C ARG A 285 3.52 -5.19 -23.65
N ASP A 286 3.73 -4.21 -22.78
CA ASP A 286 3.99 -2.82 -23.12
C ASP A 286 5.04 -2.17 -22.20
N PRO A 287 6.33 -2.27 -22.54
CA PRO A 287 7.41 -1.69 -21.72
C PRO A 287 7.33 -0.17 -21.56
N SER A 288 6.64 0.53 -22.47
CA SER A 288 6.45 1.98 -22.41
C SER A 288 5.17 2.39 -21.68
N PHE A 289 4.47 1.46 -21.02
CA PHE A 289 3.19 1.70 -20.35
C PHE A 289 3.23 2.92 -19.44
N LEU A 290 4.22 2.98 -18.54
CA LEU A 290 4.37 4.09 -17.59
C LEU A 290 4.66 5.43 -18.30
N LEU A 291 5.50 5.42 -19.34
CA LEU A 291 5.82 6.61 -20.13
C LEU A 291 4.59 7.17 -20.86
N ARG A 292 3.71 6.30 -21.35
CA ARG A 292 2.46 6.68 -22.04
C ARG A 292 1.36 7.18 -21.11
N ARG A 293 1.62 7.28 -19.80
CA ARG A 293 0.69 7.94 -18.86
C ARG A 293 0.74 9.45 -18.95
N ARG A 294 1.78 10.03 -19.54
CA ARG A 294 1.75 11.43 -19.94
C ARG A 294 0.65 11.66 -21.00
N GLY A 295 -0.45 12.29 -20.59
CA GLY A 295 -1.63 12.50 -21.44
C GLY A 295 -2.61 11.33 -21.50
N GLY A 296 -2.43 10.31 -20.66
CA GLY A 296 -3.37 9.20 -20.49
C GLY A 296 -4.57 9.54 -19.59
N SER A 297 -5.35 8.51 -19.24
CA SER A 297 -6.45 8.63 -18.26
C SER A 297 -5.93 9.22 -16.94
N PRO A 298 -6.43 10.40 -16.49
CA PRO A 298 -5.98 11.00 -15.23
C PRO A 298 -6.33 10.15 -14.02
N LEU A 299 -7.49 9.47 -14.04
CA LEU A 299 -7.88 8.52 -12.98
C LEU A 299 -6.84 7.40 -12.85
N THR A 300 -6.54 6.72 -13.96
CA THR A 300 -5.60 5.59 -13.99
C THR A 300 -4.19 6.04 -13.60
N SER A 301 -3.73 7.20 -14.09
CA SER A 301 -2.42 7.76 -13.72
C SER A 301 -2.32 8.03 -12.22
N ARG A 302 -3.40 8.57 -11.62
CA ARG A 302 -3.45 8.83 -10.18
C ARG A 302 -3.48 7.52 -9.39
N LEU A 303 -4.31 6.55 -9.78
CA LEU A 303 -4.38 5.24 -9.14
C LEU A 303 -3.04 4.48 -9.20
N ILE A 304 -2.37 4.47 -10.35
CA ILE A 304 -1.03 3.87 -10.50
C ILE A 304 -0.04 4.54 -9.56
N SER A 305 -0.01 5.87 -9.51
CA SER A 305 0.92 6.58 -8.62
C SER A 305 0.67 6.29 -7.13
N ILE A 306 -0.60 6.16 -6.72
CA ILE A 306 -0.97 5.74 -5.35
C ILE A 306 -0.43 4.32 -5.11
N PHE A 307 -0.72 3.41 -6.04
CA PHE A 307 -0.32 2.01 -5.93
C PHE A 307 1.20 1.82 -5.83
N VAL A 308 1.99 2.42 -6.72
CA VAL A 308 3.46 2.26 -6.67
C VAL A 308 4.06 2.88 -5.40
N THR A 309 3.40 3.88 -4.82
CA THR A 309 3.79 4.46 -3.53
C THR A 309 3.43 3.53 -2.37
N MET A 310 2.22 2.98 -2.36
CA MET A 310 1.78 1.95 -1.40
C MET A 310 2.70 0.73 -1.42
N ASP A 311 3.11 0.31 -2.62
CA ASP A 311 4.05 -0.78 -2.87
C ASP A 311 5.44 -0.47 -2.28
N LEU A 312 5.98 0.71 -2.56
CA LEU A 312 7.24 1.17 -1.98
C LEU A 312 7.16 1.22 -0.45
N VAL A 313 6.08 1.77 0.13
CA VAL A 313 5.88 1.81 1.58
C VAL A 313 5.90 0.40 2.18
N TYR A 314 5.18 -0.54 1.58
CA TYR A 314 5.20 -1.93 2.02
C TYR A 314 6.62 -2.51 1.99
N CYS A 315 7.35 -2.31 0.89
CA CYS A 315 8.72 -2.80 0.74
C CYS A 315 9.70 -2.16 1.74
N ILE A 316 9.59 -0.85 1.99
CA ILE A 316 10.39 -0.13 2.99
C ILE A 316 10.16 -0.73 4.39
N LEU A 317 8.91 -0.89 4.79
CA LEU A 317 8.59 -1.31 6.16
C LEU A 317 8.87 -2.79 6.41
N THR A 318 8.75 -3.64 5.39
CA THR A 318 8.86 -5.10 5.56
C THR A 318 10.19 -5.69 5.09
N GLY A 319 10.83 -5.12 4.08
CA GLY A 319 12.02 -5.70 3.44
C GLY A 319 11.79 -7.09 2.85
N GLU A 320 10.53 -7.46 2.58
CA GLU A 320 10.14 -8.80 2.12
C GLU A 320 10.20 -8.94 0.58
N SER A 321 10.16 -7.84 -0.17
CA SER A 321 10.18 -7.86 -1.64
C SER A 321 10.80 -6.58 -2.22
N THR A 322 11.22 -6.64 -3.48
CA THR A 322 11.58 -5.45 -4.26
C THR A 322 10.34 -4.66 -4.64
N THR A 323 10.53 -3.39 -4.97
CA THR A 323 9.47 -2.52 -5.47
C THR A 323 8.93 -2.99 -6.83
N CYS A 324 7.67 -2.68 -7.12
CA CYS A 324 7.00 -3.07 -8.36
C CYS A 324 7.53 -2.33 -9.60
N ILE A 325 8.06 -1.12 -9.41
CA ILE A 325 8.80 -0.38 -10.44
C ILE A 325 10.25 -0.18 -9.96
N PRO A 326 11.24 -0.18 -10.87
CA PRO A 326 12.62 0.11 -10.51
C PRO A 326 12.79 1.59 -10.14
N GLN A 327 13.97 1.97 -9.63
CA GLN A 327 14.26 3.36 -9.25
C GLN A 327 14.00 4.32 -10.42
N GLU A 328 14.50 4.03 -11.61
CA GLU A 328 14.32 4.87 -12.81
C GLU A 328 12.85 4.99 -13.25
N GLY A 329 11.98 4.10 -12.77
CA GLY A 329 10.55 4.11 -13.04
C GLY A 329 9.83 5.34 -12.47
N TRP A 330 10.35 5.96 -11.41
CA TRP A 330 9.72 7.16 -10.82
C TRP A 330 9.80 8.37 -11.73
N SER A 331 10.92 8.56 -12.44
CA SER A 331 11.06 9.63 -13.45
C SER A 331 10.00 9.56 -14.56
N ASN A 332 9.49 8.37 -14.87
CA ASN A 332 8.44 8.15 -15.87
C ASN A 332 7.08 8.72 -15.44
N LEU A 333 6.89 9.01 -14.14
CA LEU A 333 5.69 9.67 -13.62
C LEU A 333 5.74 11.20 -13.81
N SER A 334 6.86 11.75 -14.28
CA SER A 334 6.98 13.19 -14.54
C SER A 334 5.99 13.69 -15.60
N GLY A 335 5.26 14.76 -15.28
CA GLY A 335 4.21 15.30 -16.14
C GLY A 335 2.91 14.47 -16.16
N CYS A 336 2.78 13.42 -15.35
CA CYS A 336 1.52 12.69 -15.17
C CYS A 336 0.63 13.37 -14.11
N ASP A 337 -0.67 13.04 -14.09
CA ASP A 337 -1.58 13.44 -13.01
C ASP A 337 -1.47 12.43 -11.86
N CYS A 338 -0.45 12.59 -11.01
CA CYS A 338 -0.17 11.68 -9.90
C CYS A 338 -0.85 12.11 -8.60
N TRP A 339 -0.78 11.27 -7.56
CA TRP A 339 -1.30 11.61 -6.24
C TRP A 339 -0.57 12.82 -5.63
N PHE A 340 0.71 12.98 -5.99
CA PHE A 340 1.53 14.14 -5.70
C PHE A 340 1.44 15.19 -6.82
N GLY A 341 0.33 15.27 -7.53
CA GLY A 341 0.14 16.23 -8.61
C GLY A 341 1.05 16.04 -9.82
N THR A 342 1.10 17.07 -10.66
CA THR A 342 1.91 17.08 -11.88
C THR A 342 3.20 17.84 -11.62
N VAL A 343 4.30 17.09 -11.55
CA VAL A 343 5.65 17.61 -11.29
C VAL A 343 6.56 17.42 -12.50
N ASN A 344 7.62 18.23 -12.57
CA ASN A 344 8.64 18.12 -13.61
C ASN A 344 9.59 16.94 -13.34
N SER A 345 10.36 16.54 -14.34
CA SER A 345 11.31 15.42 -14.22
C SER A 345 12.48 15.69 -13.27
N ASP A 346 12.78 16.96 -13.00
CA ASP A 346 13.84 17.40 -12.09
C ASP A 346 13.34 17.67 -10.67
N ASP A 347 12.03 17.50 -10.42
CA ASP A 347 11.41 17.77 -9.13
C ASP A 347 12.05 16.94 -8.01
N PRO A 348 12.41 17.57 -6.87
CA PRO A 348 13.11 16.89 -5.80
C PRO A 348 12.31 15.75 -5.18
N PHE A 349 10.97 15.75 -5.25
CA PHE A 349 10.17 14.64 -4.74
C PHE A 349 10.44 13.35 -5.50
N LEU A 350 10.51 13.39 -6.84
CA LEU A 350 10.81 12.21 -7.64
C LEU A 350 12.17 11.62 -7.26
N LYS A 351 13.18 12.48 -7.07
CA LYS A 351 14.52 12.06 -6.61
C LYS A 351 14.50 11.37 -5.25
N VAL A 352 13.66 11.84 -4.32
CA VAL A 352 13.47 11.17 -3.03
C VAL A 352 12.84 9.79 -3.21
N MET A 353 11.83 9.66 -4.07
CA MET A 353 11.18 8.36 -4.33
C MET A 353 12.14 7.37 -5.02
N GLU A 354 12.95 7.84 -5.96
CA GLU A 354 14.04 7.07 -6.59
C GLU A 354 15.04 6.57 -5.53
N ALA A 355 15.51 7.46 -4.67
CA ALA A 355 16.43 7.14 -3.59
C ALA A 355 15.82 6.11 -2.61
N LEU A 356 14.57 6.28 -2.20
CA LEU A 356 13.87 5.33 -1.32
C LEU A 356 13.73 3.95 -1.98
N SER A 357 13.37 3.89 -3.27
CA SER A 357 13.35 2.65 -4.04
C SER A 357 14.72 1.99 -4.11
N PHE A 358 15.78 2.76 -4.36
CA PHE A 358 17.14 2.26 -4.39
C PHE A 358 17.56 1.65 -3.05
N LEU A 359 17.38 2.38 -1.95
CA LEU A 359 17.71 1.90 -0.60
C LEU A 359 16.99 0.59 -0.28
N THR A 360 15.69 0.54 -0.58
CA THR A 360 14.84 -0.62 -0.31
C THR A 360 15.26 -1.86 -1.10
N ASN A 361 15.51 -1.70 -2.41
CA ASN A 361 15.93 -2.80 -3.27
C ASN A 361 17.36 -3.27 -2.95
N SER A 362 18.23 -2.34 -2.56
CA SER A 362 19.61 -2.62 -2.13
C SER A 362 19.67 -3.48 -0.88
N GLN A 363 18.71 -3.34 0.04
CA GLN A 363 18.68 -4.12 1.27
C GLN A 363 18.54 -5.63 1.04
N LEU A 364 17.86 -6.04 -0.04
CA LEU A 364 17.78 -7.45 -0.43
C LEU A 364 19.10 -7.96 -0.98
N LEU A 365 19.82 -7.13 -1.73
CA LEU A 365 21.15 -7.45 -2.26
C LEU A 365 22.20 -7.53 -1.14
N MET A 366 22.08 -6.69 -0.11
CA MET A 366 22.94 -6.67 1.08
C MET A 366 22.91 -7.96 1.89
N LYS A 367 21.83 -8.77 1.79
CA LYS A 367 21.78 -10.12 2.39
C LYS A 367 22.80 -11.08 1.76
N SER A 368 23.29 -10.77 0.55
CA SER A 368 24.38 -11.48 -0.11
C SER A 368 25.71 -10.80 0.20
N ASN A 369 26.55 -11.43 1.04
CA ASN A 369 27.85 -10.89 1.46
C ASN A 369 28.77 -10.50 0.29
N ASN A 370 28.63 -11.13 -0.87
CA ASN A 370 29.48 -10.89 -2.04
C ASN A 370 29.20 -9.54 -2.73
N LEU A 371 28.01 -8.96 -2.54
CA LEU A 371 27.61 -7.71 -3.22
C LEU A 371 27.71 -6.48 -2.32
N ARG A 372 27.87 -6.68 -1.00
CA ARG A 372 27.88 -5.59 -0.02
C ARG A 372 28.96 -4.54 -0.31
N GLY A 373 30.19 -4.96 -0.56
CA GLY A 373 31.29 -4.01 -0.86
C GLY A 373 31.06 -3.19 -2.13
N SER A 374 30.39 -3.76 -3.13
CA SER A 374 30.15 -3.08 -4.41
C SER A 374 29.05 -2.03 -4.35
N ILE A 375 28.08 -2.16 -3.43
CA ILE A 375 26.90 -1.30 -3.38
C ILE A 375 27.04 -0.14 -2.39
N MET A 376 27.95 -0.25 -1.41
CA MET A 376 28.17 0.79 -0.40
C MET A 376 28.45 2.19 -0.96
N PRO A 377 29.29 2.39 -2.00
CA PRO A 377 29.52 3.73 -2.54
C PRO A 377 28.25 4.39 -3.10
N ALA A 378 27.39 3.60 -3.75
CA ALA A 378 26.10 4.09 -4.27
C ALA A 378 25.10 4.39 -3.13
N LEU A 379 25.12 3.59 -2.07
CA LEU A 379 24.37 3.82 -0.84
C LEU A 379 24.78 5.14 -0.16
N GLU A 380 26.09 5.40 -0.04
CA GLU A 380 26.63 6.64 0.53
C GLU A 380 26.30 7.87 -0.34
N GLN A 381 26.37 7.73 -1.68
CA GLN A 381 25.95 8.79 -2.60
C GLN A 381 24.45 9.12 -2.43
N THR A 382 23.61 8.08 -2.31
CA THR A 382 22.17 8.23 -2.09
C THR A 382 21.89 8.90 -0.75
N PHE A 383 22.64 8.55 0.29
CA PHE A 383 22.56 9.21 1.60
C PHE A 383 22.91 10.70 1.50
N GLY A 384 23.98 11.06 0.78
CA GLY A 384 24.36 12.46 0.53
C GLY A 384 23.26 13.28 -0.15
N LEU A 385 22.63 12.72 -1.19
CA LEU A 385 21.47 13.33 -1.87
C LEU A 385 20.31 13.57 -0.89
N LEU A 386 19.96 12.57 -0.08
CA LEU A 386 18.86 12.68 0.87
C LEU A 386 19.14 13.73 1.96
N MET A 387 20.40 13.89 2.38
CA MET A 387 20.77 14.95 3.34
C MET A 387 20.53 16.35 2.75
N GLU A 388 20.90 16.56 1.49
CA GLU A 388 20.65 17.81 0.79
C GLU A 388 19.15 18.12 0.71
N LEU A 389 18.35 17.13 0.32
CA LEU A 389 16.89 17.28 0.16
C LEU A 389 16.15 17.42 1.51
N SER A 390 16.71 16.89 2.61
CA SER A 390 16.21 17.06 3.98
C SER A 390 16.40 18.48 4.53
N CYS A 391 17.32 19.26 3.95
CA CYS A 391 17.66 20.61 4.41
C CYS A 391 17.31 21.67 3.35
N PRO A 392 16.02 21.94 3.09
CA PRO A 392 15.63 22.85 2.02
C PRO A 392 16.08 24.29 2.30
N THR A 393 16.60 24.96 1.27
CA THR A 393 17.04 26.36 1.34
C THR A 393 15.88 27.33 1.52
N VAL A 394 14.69 26.98 1.03
CA VAL A 394 13.45 27.75 1.15
C VAL A 394 12.38 26.89 1.82
N ALA A 395 11.79 27.40 2.91
CA ALA A 395 10.72 26.72 3.63
C ALA A 395 9.36 26.95 2.94
N SER A 396 9.13 26.32 1.79
CA SER A 396 7.79 26.20 1.18
C SER A 396 7.08 24.94 1.68
N ALA A 397 5.75 24.88 1.56
CA ALA A 397 4.99 23.68 1.95
C ALA A 397 5.45 22.43 1.18
N TRP A 398 5.75 22.58 -0.12
CA TRP A 398 6.30 21.51 -0.95
C TRP A 398 7.67 21.04 -0.47
N ASN A 399 8.59 21.98 -0.20
CA ASN A 399 9.93 21.64 0.26
C ASN A 399 9.93 20.98 1.64
N ILE A 400 9.04 21.41 2.54
CA ILE A 400 8.86 20.76 3.85
C ILE A 400 8.35 19.32 3.66
N PHE A 401 7.40 19.13 2.74
CA PHE A 401 6.86 17.81 2.40
C PHE A 401 7.94 16.88 1.84
N VAL A 402 8.70 17.34 0.84
CA VAL A 402 9.81 16.59 0.23
C VAL A 402 10.87 16.23 1.28
N ALA A 403 11.26 17.20 2.10
CA ALA A 403 12.24 16.99 3.16
C ALA A 403 11.76 15.95 4.19
N GLY A 404 10.46 15.87 4.47
CA GLY A 404 9.88 14.84 5.33
C GLY A 404 10.05 13.43 4.79
N TYR A 405 9.88 13.23 3.48
CA TYR A 405 10.17 11.94 2.83
C TYR A 405 11.68 11.66 2.74
N ALA A 406 12.50 12.70 2.58
CA ALA A 406 13.95 12.55 2.63
C ALA A 406 14.41 12.08 4.02
N ASP A 407 13.83 12.62 5.10
CA ASP A 407 14.07 12.20 6.48
C ASP A 407 13.75 10.72 6.70
N VAL A 408 12.70 10.19 6.07
CA VAL A 408 12.39 8.74 6.06
C VAL A 408 13.58 7.94 5.51
N GLY A 409 14.12 8.36 4.37
CA GLY A 409 15.26 7.70 3.74
C GLY A 409 16.52 7.74 4.59
N LEU A 410 16.79 8.88 5.25
CA LEU A 410 17.93 9.02 6.16
C LEU A 410 17.80 8.12 7.39
N ILE A 411 16.60 8.04 8.01
CA ILE A 411 16.37 7.13 9.13
C ILE A 411 16.47 5.68 8.66
N TYR A 412 15.89 5.34 7.51
CA TYR A 412 15.99 4.00 6.92
C TYR A 412 17.45 3.57 6.70
N TYR A 413 18.27 4.45 6.13
CA TYR A 413 19.70 4.20 5.94
C TYR A 413 20.39 3.88 7.27
N ASN A 414 20.22 4.72 8.29
CA ASN A 414 20.88 4.47 9.58
C ASN A 414 20.35 3.21 10.27
N ARG A 415 19.04 2.96 10.24
CA ARG A 415 18.39 1.91 11.05
C ARG A 415 18.34 0.56 10.35
N ALA A 416 17.98 0.52 9.06
CA ALA A 416 17.80 -0.72 8.30
C ALA A 416 19.08 -1.18 7.60
N ILE A 417 19.90 -0.25 7.08
CA ILE A 417 21.14 -0.57 6.36
C ILE A 417 22.32 -0.67 7.33
N LEU A 418 22.53 0.32 8.19
CA LEU A 418 23.66 0.34 9.15
C LEU A 418 23.37 -0.36 10.47
N GLY A 419 22.08 -0.57 10.82
CA GLY A 419 21.69 -1.24 12.06
C GLY A 419 21.86 -0.37 13.31
N ALA A 420 21.83 0.95 13.18
CA ALA A 420 21.87 1.87 14.31
C ALA A 420 20.69 1.65 15.27
N ASN A 421 20.83 2.06 16.53
CA ASN A 421 19.75 2.00 17.53
C ASN A 421 18.77 3.18 17.37
N ILE A 422 17.63 3.14 18.09
CA ILE A 422 16.65 4.23 18.04
C ILE A 422 17.24 5.52 18.62
N ASP A 423 18.08 5.41 19.65
CA ASP A 423 18.73 6.51 20.36
C ASP A 423 20.06 6.97 19.75
N ASP A 424 20.39 6.47 18.55
CA ASP A 424 21.53 6.96 17.78
C ASP A 424 21.42 8.48 17.55
N GLU A 425 22.55 9.18 17.68
CA GLU A 425 22.61 10.65 17.60
C GLU A 425 22.14 11.18 16.24
N HIS A 426 22.48 10.51 15.14
CA HIS A 426 22.06 10.92 13.81
C HIS A 426 20.55 10.73 13.64
N VAL A 427 20.02 9.58 14.09
CA VAL A 427 18.58 9.29 14.06
C VAL A 427 17.81 10.34 14.85
N GLN A 428 18.22 10.63 16.08
CA GLN A 428 17.55 11.62 16.93
C GLN A 428 17.70 13.06 16.42
N SER A 429 18.83 13.39 15.77
CA SER A 429 19.02 14.67 15.08
C SER A 429 18.02 14.85 13.95
N ILE A 430 17.77 13.81 13.15
CA ILE A 430 16.77 13.83 12.07
C ILE A 430 15.36 14.02 12.65
N VAL A 431 15.01 13.26 13.70
CA VAL A 431 13.71 13.40 14.40
C VAL A 431 13.50 14.83 14.89
N GLY A 432 14.51 15.41 15.54
CA GLY A 432 14.46 16.79 16.03
C GLY A 432 14.28 17.81 14.91
N LYS A 433 15.08 17.71 13.84
CA LYS A 433 14.99 18.61 12.67
C LYS A 433 13.62 18.55 12.01
N PHE A 434 13.06 17.37 11.81
CA PHE A 434 11.72 17.20 11.23
C PHE A 434 10.65 17.90 12.07
N ILE A 435 10.65 17.67 13.39
CA ILE A 435 9.68 18.29 14.31
C ILE A 435 9.83 19.81 14.31
N THR A 436 11.05 20.33 14.39
CA THR A 436 11.31 21.77 14.30
C THR A 436 10.80 22.34 12.97
N ARG A 437 11.05 21.66 11.85
CA ARG A 437 10.62 22.09 10.51
C ARG A 437 9.10 22.17 10.41
N LEU A 438 8.39 21.14 10.88
CA LEU A 438 6.92 21.12 10.89
C LEU A 438 6.32 22.13 11.88
N ASN A 439 7.01 22.43 12.98
CA ASN A 439 6.55 23.40 13.97
C ASN A 439 6.71 24.85 13.48
N VAL A 440 7.83 25.15 12.80
CA VAL A 440 8.06 26.48 12.18
C VAL A 440 7.11 26.69 11.00
N GLY A 441 6.90 25.65 10.19
CA GLY A 441 6.04 25.73 9.00
C GLY A 441 6.67 26.58 7.89
N PRO A 442 5.90 26.86 6.82
CA PRO A 442 6.40 27.61 5.67
C PRO A 442 6.61 29.10 6.00
N GLN A 443 7.64 29.72 5.42
CA GLN A 443 8.10 31.08 5.76
C GLN A 443 7.26 32.24 5.17
N SER A 444 6.23 31.99 4.35
CA SER A 444 5.48 33.07 3.67
C SER A 444 4.12 33.38 4.33
N PRO A 445 3.88 34.62 4.79
CA PRO A 445 2.57 35.13 5.15
C PRO A 445 1.96 35.99 4.01
N SER A 446 0.63 35.95 3.88
CA SER A 446 -0.28 36.74 2.99
C SER A 446 -0.66 36.09 1.65
N ARG A 447 -1.93 36.07 1.22
CA ARG A 447 -3.02 37.04 1.43
C ARG A 447 -4.39 36.34 1.66
N SER A 448 -5.19 36.97 2.53
CA SER A 448 -6.64 36.78 2.70
C SER A 448 -7.15 35.35 2.96
N GLY A 449 -7.36 35.04 4.24
CA GLY A 449 -8.48 34.21 4.69
C GLY A 449 -8.48 32.75 4.27
N GLY A 450 -7.88 31.90 5.11
CA GLY A 450 -7.93 30.45 5.00
C GLY A 450 -6.80 29.90 4.14
N ASP A 451 -6.18 28.82 4.60
CA ASP A 451 -5.58 27.81 3.73
C ASP A 451 -4.08 27.90 3.43
N ILE A 452 -3.26 28.01 4.49
CA ILE A 452 -1.97 27.31 4.52
C ILE A 452 -2.28 25.82 4.70
N TYR A 453 -2.74 25.15 3.64
CA TYR A 453 -2.84 23.69 3.64
C TYR A 453 -1.46 23.11 3.50
N LEU A 454 -0.84 22.91 4.65
CA LEU A 454 0.24 21.98 4.76
C LEU A 454 -0.30 20.60 4.33
N LEU A 455 0.48 19.83 3.57
CA LEU A 455 0.12 18.54 2.94
C LEU A 455 -0.02 17.42 4.01
N ASP A 456 -0.73 17.73 5.09
CA ASP A 456 -0.65 17.05 6.38
C ASP A 456 -1.09 15.60 6.27
N HIS A 457 -2.16 15.37 5.50
CA HIS A 457 -2.70 14.03 5.27
C HIS A 457 -1.83 13.18 4.35
N CYS A 458 -0.87 13.78 3.64
CA CYS A 458 0.09 13.09 2.79
C CYS A 458 1.44 12.89 3.49
N LEU A 459 1.58 13.30 4.75
CA LEU A 459 2.79 13.10 5.55
C LEU A 459 2.70 11.86 6.45
N LEU A 460 1.74 10.96 6.21
CA LEU A 460 1.48 9.84 7.10
C LEU A 460 2.66 8.87 7.18
N LEU A 461 3.35 8.57 6.07
CA LEU A 461 4.58 7.77 6.09
C LEU A 461 5.70 8.45 6.91
N PRO A 462 6.10 9.72 6.63
CA PRO A 462 7.03 10.44 7.49
C PRO A 462 6.64 10.46 8.96
N LEU A 463 5.37 10.73 9.27
CA LEU A 463 4.87 10.76 10.65
C LEU A 463 4.97 9.39 11.32
N LEU A 464 4.66 8.29 10.62
CA LEU A 464 4.86 6.92 11.10
C LEU A 464 6.32 6.67 11.45
N VAL A 465 7.21 6.85 10.48
CA VAL A 465 8.63 6.49 10.64
C VAL A 465 9.26 7.35 11.72
N ILE A 466 9.06 8.66 11.69
CA ILE A 466 9.68 9.58 12.65
C ILE A 466 9.02 9.45 14.03
N GLY A 467 7.71 9.26 14.08
CA GLY A 467 6.97 8.97 15.32
C GLY A 467 7.43 7.71 16.01
N ALA A 468 7.75 6.65 15.24
CA ALA A 468 8.29 5.41 15.78
C ALA A 468 9.70 5.56 16.39
N HIS A 469 10.39 6.66 16.07
CA HIS A 469 11.72 6.99 16.60
C HIS A 469 11.68 8.15 17.62
N CYS A 470 10.49 8.60 18.05
CA CYS A 470 10.35 9.61 19.10
C CYS A 470 10.56 8.99 20.49
N ILE A 471 11.62 9.41 21.18
CA ILE A 471 11.95 8.93 22.54
C ILE A 471 11.37 9.87 23.60
N GLN A 472 11.29 11.17 23.31
CA GLN A 472 10.81 12.17 24.27
C GLN A 472 9.29 12.31 24.21
N GLU A 473 8.64 12.45 25.35
CA GLU A 473 7.18 12.62 25.44
C GLU A 473 6.69 13.87 24.68
N SER A 474 7.48 14.96 24.67
CA SER A 474 7.18 16.16 23.90
C SER A 474 7.11 15.90 22.39
N GLN A 475 8.01 15.06 21.86
CA GLN A 475 8.03 14.65 20.45
C GLN A 475 6.82 13.75 20.14
N GLN A 476 6.54 12.78 21.01
CA GLN A 476 5.39 11.87 20.87
C GLN A 476 4.06 12.64 20.86
N MET A 477 3.89 13.59 21.78
CA MET A 477 2.73 14.48 21.85
C MET A 477 2.59 15.34 20.59
N PHE A 478 3.71 15.86 20.06
CA PHE A 478 3.72 16.61 18.81
C PHE A 478 3.22 15.76 17.64
N ILE A 479 3.78 14.57 17.44
CA ILE A 479 3.38 13.65 16.36
C ILE A 479 1.91 13.27 16.49
N ARG A 480 1.44 12.93 17.70
CA ARG A 480 0.03 12.58 17.94
C ARG A 480 -0.91 13.71 17.53
N ARG A 481 -0.60 14.94 17.95
CA ARG A 481 -1.39 16.13 17.59
C ARG A 481 -1.40 16.34 16.09
N TRP A 482 -0.30 16.04 15.41
CA TRP A 482 -0.15 16.20 13.97
C TRP A 482 -0.97 15.19 13.18
N VAL A 483 -0.85 13.90 13.51
CA VAL A 483 -1.69 12.84 12.91
C VAL A 483 -3.18 13.16 13.10
N GLY A 484 -3.57 13.68 14.26
CA GLY A 484 -4.95 14.07 14.55
C GLY A 484 -5.52 15.20 13.68
N ARG A 485 -4.69 15.91 12.90
CA ARG A 485 -5.15 16.92 11.92
C ARG A 485 -5.65 16.30 10.62
N ALA A 486 -5.29 15.06 10.33
CA ALA A 486 -5.69 14.34 9.12
C ALA A 486 -7.15 13.86 9.26
N ILE A 487 -8.11 14.73 8.96
CA ILE A 487 -9.54 14.38 8.96
C ILE A 487 -9.88 13.66 7.65
N LEU A 488 -9.48 12.39 7.57
CA LEU A 488 -9.67 11.55 6.38
C LEU A 488 -10.82 10.56 6.51
N SER A 489 -11.22 10.20 7.73
CA SER A 489 -12.18 9.10 7.98
C SER A 489 -11.71 7.76 7.38
N PHE A 490 -10.38 7.57 7.32
CA PHE A 490 -9.73 6.32 6.95
C PHE A 490 -9.26 5.60 8.20
N LYS A 491 -9.48 4.28 8.28
CA LYS A 491 -9.11 3.48 9.46
C LYS A 491 -7.60 3.25 9.60
N ASN A 492 -6.80 3.55 8.57
CA ASN A 492 -5.34 3.51 8.70
C ASN A 492 -4.81 4.53 9.71
N ILE A 493 -5.52 5.65 9.91
CA ILE A 493 -5.22 6.63 10.96
C ILE A 493 -5.45 6.03 12.35
N ASP A 494 -6.55 5.29 12.53
CA ASP A 494 -6.83 4.60 13.79
C ASP A 494 -5.75 3.54 14.08
N SER A 495 -5.35 2.79 13.04
CA SER A 495 -4.26 1.81 13.14
C SER A 495 -2.92 2.46 13.51
N LEU A 496 -2.65 3.67 13.00
CA LEU A 496 -1.46 4.45 13.33
C LEU A 496 -1.49 4.91 14.80
N PHE A 497 -2.63 5.39 15.30
CA PHE A 497 -2.78 5.74 16.72
C PHE A 497 -2.61 4.53 17.63
N GLU A 498 -3.26 3.40 17.32
CA GLU A 498 -3.15 2.15 18.08
C GLU A 498 -1.69 1.67 18.12
N TYR A 499 -0.99 1.74 16.98
CA TYR A 499 0.43 1.41 16.89
C TYR A 499 1.29 2.31 17.79
N PHE A 500 1.11 3.62 17.74
CA PHE A 500 1.84 4.54 18.61
C PHE A 500 1.51 4.36 20.08
N ASP A 501 0.25 4.11 20.43
CA ASP A 501 -0.14 3.83 21.81
C ASP A 501 0.57 2.59 22.34
N LYS A 502 0.60 1.51 21.54
CA LYS A 502 1.34 0.29 21.86
C LYS A 502 2.84 0.57 22.01
N LEU A 503 3.46 1.20 21.00
CA LEU A 503 4.89 1.47 20.98
C LEU A 503 5.33 2.37 22.13
N TRP A 504 4.64 3.48 22.35
CA TRP A 504 5.03 4.48 23.32
C TRP A 504 4.66 4.12 24.76
N SER A 505 3.62 3.28 24.98
CA SER A 505 3.27 2.81 26.32
C SER A 505 4.44 2.11 27.02
N VAL A 506 5.29 1.43 26.25
CA VAL A 506 6.47 0.73 26.75
C VAL A 506 7.67 1.67 26.93
N THR A 507 7.72 2.79 26.20
CA THR A 507 8.77 3.82 26.35
C THR A 507 8.53 4.81 27.50
N ARG A 508 7.31 4.88 28.04
CA ARG A 508 6.99 5.73 29.20
C ARG A 508 7.61 5.12 30.45
N ILE A 509 8.78 5.65 30.83
CA ILE A 509 9.49 5.31 32.05
C ILE A 509 8.61 5.74 33.24
N GLY A 510 7.94 4.78 33.86
CA GLY A 510 7.40 4.90 35.20
C GLY A 510 8.37 4.29 36.22
N PRO A 511 8.25 4.62 37.52
CA PRO A 511 9.09 4.05 38.58
C PRO A 511 9.00 2.52 38.72
N ASN A 512 8.05 1.87 38.02
CA ASN A 512 7.82 0.43 38.04
C ASN A 512 8.09 -0.25 36.68
N THR A 513 8.62 0.46 35.68
CA THR A 513 8.88 -0.15 34.36
C THR A 513 10.19 -0.96 34.42
N ASP A 514 10.12 -2.24 34.05
CA ASP A 514 11.29 -3.13 34.00
C ASP A 514 12.35 -2.57 33.01
N PRO A 515 13.58 -2.28 33.48
CA PRO A 515 14.68 -1.81 32.63
C PRO A 515 14.93 -2.72 31.42
N ALA A 516 14.73 -4.04 31.56
CA ALA A 516 14.92 -4.99 30.47
C ALA A 516 13.92 -4.80 29.32
N THR A 517 12.71 -4.33 29.63
CA THR A 517 11.67 -4.09 28.62
C THR A 517 11.94 -2.81 27.82
N THR A 518 12.50 -1.79 28.48
CA THR A 518 12.86 -0.50 27.84
C THR A 518 14.06 -0.68 26.91
N GLU A 519 15.06 -1.45 27.36
CA GLU A 519 16.23 -1.78 26.54
C GLU A 519 15.84 -2.62 25.31
N GLY A 520 14.88 -3.52 25.47
CA GLY A 520 14.35 -4.34 24.37
C GLY A 520 13.78 -3.53 23.21
N ILE A 521 13.14 -2.38 23.47
CA ILE A 521 12.62 -1.50 22.40
C ILE A 521 13.73 -0.71 21.72
N ARG A 522 14.69 -0.17 22.49
CA ARG A 522 15.81 0.58 21.92
C ARG A 522 16.64 -0.26 20.96
N GLN A 523 16.73 -1.56 21.25
CA GLN A 523 17.40 -2.57 20.44
C GLN A 523 16.52 -3.22 19.36
N MET A 524 15.23 -2.84 19.24
CA MET A 524 14.41 -3.34 18.14
C MET A 524 15.01 -2.90 16.81
N ASN A 525 15.28 -3.88 15.95
CA ASN A 525 15.64 -3.62 14.56
C ASN A 525 14.42 -3.10 13.78
N TRP A 526 14.68 -2.54 12.60
CA TRP A 526 13.66 -1.97 11.72
C TRP A 526 12.47 -2.91 11.45
N TRP A 527 12.73 -4.18 11.16
CA TRP A 527 11.70 -5.15 10.76
C TRP A 527 10.76 -5.51 11.91
N ASN A 528 11.30 -5.63 13.13
CA ASN A 528 10.51 -5.87 14.33
C ASN A 528 9.68 -4.63 14.70
N LEU A 529 10.21 -3.44 14.43
CA LEU A 529 9.52 -2.18 14.73
C LEU A 529 8.29 -1.96 13.82
N PHE A 530 8.38 -2.29 12.53
CA PHE A 530 7.32 -1.97 11.56
C PHE A 530 6.53 -3.17 11.01
N GLY A 531 7.00 -4.40 11.21
CA GLY A 531 6.42 -5.58 10.56
C GLY A 531 4.95 -5.82 10.88
N GLU A 532 4.48 -5.48 12.08
CA GLU A 532 3.07 -5.62 12.47
C GLU A 532 2.17 -4.60 11.75
N ILE A 533 2.51 -3.31 11.81
CA ILE A 533 1.69 -2.26 11.19
C ILE A 533 1.65 -2.41 9.67
N ALA A 534 2.77 -2.77 9.03
CA ALA A 534 2.84 -2.93 7.57
C ALA A 534 1.96 -4.07 7.03
N LYS A 535 1.66 -5.09 7.85
CA LYS A 535 0.76 -6.20 7.49
C LYS A 535 -0.71 -5.87 7.73
N LYS A 536 -0.98 -4.93 8.63
CA LYS A 536 -2.33 -4.49 8.99
C LYS A 536 -2.82 -3.36 8.09
N SER A 537 -1.95 -2.41 7.75
CA SER A 537 -2.33 -1.18 7.05
C SER A 537 -1.18 -0.58 6.25
N ILE A 538 -1.51 0.13 5.18
CA ILE A 538 -0.56 0.96 4.45
C ILE A 538 -0.73 2.40 4.91
N ILE A 539 0.29 2.89 5.60
CA ILE A 539 0.37 4.27 6.06
C ILE A 539 1.05 5.07 4.95
N PHE A 540 0.23 5.58 4.06
CA PHE A 540 0.60 6.35 2.87
C PHE A 540 0.13 7.78 3.04
#